data_AF-A0A2N4YXS8-F1
#
_entry.id   AF-A0A2N4YXS8-F1
#
_cell.length_a   1.000
_cell.length_b   1.000
_cell.length_c   1.000
_cell.angle_alpha   90.00
_cell.angle_beta   90.00
_cell.angle_gamma   90.00
#
_symmetry.space_group_name_H-M   'P 1'
#
loop_
_entity.id
_entity.type
_entity.pdbx_description
1 polymer ?
#
loop_
_entity_poly.entity_id
_entity_poly.type
_entity_poly.pdbx_seq_one_letter_code
_entity_poly.pdbx_strand_id
1 'polypeptide(L)'
;IKQSTPVGTSFTIHNGYQYGGGNASYNVKLSSIAPKSPSIKSYSANFSTIGDFSAGTMKFTNIDLPGEYQSITVFVDPRDYVQSFYNLTQGYEVCTIEPGESSCTGPFSYAINKGNGYIAHYFIVRNQDKTLTSNQFEIRSIWNTDLIPKITGYDYKEENKSVLVYVTQPGNGNWRDVLMLSKLEILDTISNTVLLTGTKAAMSGEDYTYAFDLSAIPEGKYDLTFRATDTFNNSSQLPFRSLIIDNSPPSISFSYEGKPLLSESTVYGLENISVAVSDALSKSKISQMVLQGGPASDDVELGFTHNTDGSYTPLYPRLFPSLDEKTDKYTLVVKAIDDAGNESSKSIRFAYYPKNLIVLDKLNTLAVNKPLNLSSGEPLAVLKASQLRRNDGSLAKGVQTALITVRGDSAFPISVIGNLVSPGETKEIQIDLGSVGNDVVVPIFPGVSGVVGASGFIVEFPQLK
;
A
#
# COMPACT_ATOMS: atom_id res chain seq x y z
N ILE A 1 -60.00 31.35 44.28
CA ILE A 1 -60.41 32.73 44.62
C ILE A 1 -60.59 33.47 43.29
N LYS A 2 -61.81 33.87 42.93
CA LYS A 2 -62.04 34.75 41.76
C LYS A 2 -61.99 36.18 42.24
N GLN A 3 -61.05 36.96 41.73
CA GLN A 3 -60.97 38.39 42.01
C GLN A 3 -60.92 39.13 40.66
N SER A 4 -61.85 40.05 40.47
CA SER A 4 -61.86 40.95 39.31
C SER A 4 -61.06 42.20 39.67
N THR A 5 -60.00 42.49 38.92
CA THR A 5 -59.20 43.71 39.11
C THR A 5 -59.44 44.71 37.99
N PRO A 6 -59.55 46.02 38.30
CA PRO A 6 -59.62 47.08 37.30
C PRO A 6 -58.33 47.20 36.47
N VAL A 7 -58.48 47.68 35.23
CA VAL A 7 -57.38 47.97 34.31
C VAL A 7 -56.51 49.11 34.90
N GLY A 8 -55.20 48.88 35.03
CA GLY A 8 -54.24 49.82 35.61
C GLY A 8 -53.63 49.42 36.96
N THR A 9 -53.94 48.23 37.48
CA THR A 9 -53.38 47.77 38.77
C THR A 9 -52.00 47.12 38.58
N SER A 10 -50.96 47.71 39.20
CA SER A 10 -49.64 47.09 39.35
C SER A 10 -49.64 46.13 40.54
N PHE A 11 -49.16 44.90 40.34
CA PHE A 11 -48.82 43.99 41.42
C PHE A 11 -47.31 44.00 41.61
N THR A 12 -46.84 44.52 42.74
CA THR A 12 -45.44 44.37 43.17
C THR A 12 -45.39 43.27 44.21
N ILE A 13 -44.87 42.09 43.83
CA ILE A 13 -44.58 41.01 44.77
C ILE A 13 -43.16 41.22 45.28
N HIS A 14 -43.02 41.63 46.54
CA HIS A 14 -41.74 41.61 47.22
C HIS A 14 -41.46 40.18 47.70
N ASN A 15 -40.50 39.50 47.06
CA ASN A 15 -39.96 38.27 47.61
C ASN A 15 -38.72 38.64 48.44
N GLY A 16 -38.91 38.78 49.74
CA GLY A 16 -37.81 38.74 50.70
C GLY A 16 -37.36 37.29 50.84
N TYR A 17 -36.13 37.01 50.42
CA TYR A 17 -35.34 35.77 50.57
C TYR A 17 -35.01 34.97 49.29
N GLN A 18 -33.72 34.62 49.28
CA GLN A 18 -32.89 34.05 48.23
C GLN A 18 -33.30 32.63 47.78
N TYR A 19 -33.24 32.41 46.46
CA TYR A 19 -33.03 31.12 45.77
C TYR A 19 -34.11 30.01 45.88
N GLY A 20 -35.39 30.36 46.07
CA GLY A 20 -36.50 29.41 45.93
C GLY A 20 -37.70 30.00 45.18
N GLY A 21 -37.59 30.22 43.87
CA GLY A 21 -38.66 30.78 43.06
C GLY A 21 -39.69 29.74 42.60
N GLY A 22 -40.90 29.76 43.16
CA GLY A 22 -42.05 29.07 42.57
C GLY A 22 -42.59 29.88 41.38
N ASN A 23 -42.74 29.25 40.22
CA ASN A 23 -43.39 29.88 39.06
C ASN A 23 -44.91 29.93 39.26
N ALA A 24 -45.46 31.10 39.56
CA ALA A 24 -46.90 31.34 39.47
C ALA A 24 -47.26 31.78 38.04
N SER A 25 -47.98 30.94 37.31
CA SER A 25 -48.50 31.25 35.97
C SER A 25 -50.00 31.52 36.04
N TYR A 26 -50.43 32.69 35.53
CA TYR A 26 -51.84 33.10 35.46
C TYR A 26 -52.27 33.18 34.00
N ASN A 27 -53.43 32.59 33.69
CA ASN A 27 -54.07 32.75 32.38
C ASN A 27 -55.03 33.95 32.42
N VAL A 28 -54.53 35.12 32.03
CA VAL A 28 -55.35 36.33 31.91
C VAL A 28 -55.91 36.42 30.49
N LYS A 29 -57.24 36.40 30.36
CA LYS A 29 -57.92 36.63 29.08
C LYS A 29 -58.03 38.14 28.85
N LEU A 30 -57.22 38.67 27.93
CA LEU A 30 -57.27 40.07 27.54
C LEU A 30 -58.52 40.35 26.68
N SER A 31 -58.95 41.62 26.69
CA SER A 31 -60.04 42.10 25.83
C SER A 31 -59.67 41.99 24.34
N SER A 32 -60.66 41.85 23.46
CA SER A 32 -60.43 41.83 22.00
C SER A 32 -59.86 43.14 21.45
N ILE A 33 -59.98 44.24 22.20
CA ILE A 33 -59.43 45.56 21.87
C ILE A 33 -58.08 45.84 22.54
N ALA A 34 -57.52 44.88 23.30
CA ALA A 34 -56.22 45.08 23.94
C ALA A 34 -55.12 45.16 22.87
N PRO A 35 -54.20 46.14 22.93
CA PRO A 35 -53.07 46.22 22.03
C PRO A 35 -52.25 44.93 22.08
N LYS A 36 -51.95 44.35 20.92
CA LYS A 36 -51.11 43.15 20.84
C LYS A 36 -49.65 43.56 20.94
N SER A 37 -48.86 42.93 21.80
CA SER A 37 -47.41 43.17 21.86
C SER A 37 -46.72 42.86 20.53
N PRO A 38 -45.57 43.50 20.22
CA PRO A 38 -44.77 43.11 19.06
C PRO A 38 -44.43 41.62 19.10
N SER A 39 -44.33 40.99 17.93
CA SER A 39 -44.11 39.55 17.82
C SER A 39 -43.15 39.29 16.66
N ILE A 40 -41.99 38.75 16.98
CA ILE A 40 -40.93 38.42 16.02
C ILE A 40 -41.20 37.05 15.43
N LYS A 41 -41.15 36.93 14.11
CA LYS A 41 -41.28 35.68 13.36
C LYS A 41 -39.93 35.06 13.03
N SER A 42 -39.02 35.86 12.52
CA SER A 42 -37.70 35.44 12.07
C SER A 42 -36.81 36.67 11.91
N TYR A 43 -35.53 36.42 11.61
CA TYR A 43 -34.54 37.46 11.39
C TYR A 43 -33.43 36.91 10.49
N SER A 44 -32.73 37.81 9.79
CA SER A 44 -31.61 37.49 8.91
C SER A 44 -30.52 38.56 9.10
N ALA A 45 -29.27 38.14 9.29
CA ALA A 45 -28.14 39.04 9.39
C ALA A 45 -27.21 38.86 8.20
N ASN A 46 -26.54 39.94 7.80
CA ASN A 46 -25.52 39.91 6.76
C ASN A 46 -24.13 40.08 7.38
N PHE A 47 -23.20 39.21 7.00
CA PHE A 47 -21.79 39.31 7.38
C PHE A 47 -20.91 39.35 6.13
N SER A 48 -19.92 40.23 6.10
CA SER A 48 -19.17 40.63 4.90
C SER A 48 -18.57 39.48 4.09
N THR A 49 -18.18 38.38 4.74
CA THR A 49 -17.53 37.20 4.10
C THR A 49 -18.47 36.03 3.87
N ILE A 50 -19.64 35.99 4.54
CA ILE A 50 -20.59 34.86 4.52
C ILE A 50 -21.85 35.22 3.72
N GLY A 51 -22.20 36.50 3.64
CA GLY A 51 -23.48 36.97 3.10
C GLY A 51 -24.60 36.88 4.13
N ASP A 52 -25.84 36.70 3.64
CA ASP A 52 -27.04 36.63 4.47
C ASP A 52 -27.22 35.25 5.11
N PHE A 53 -27.56 35.23 6.39
CA PHE A 53 -27.92 34.01 7.10
C PHE A 53 -29.02 34.26 8.14
N SER A 54 -29.90 33.27 8.30
CA SER A 54 -30.89 33.23 9.37
C SER A 54 -30.18 32.92 10.68
N ALA A 55 -30.14 33.87 11.60
CA ALA A 55 -29.14 33.86 12.66
C ALA A 55 -29.51 32.98 13.88
N GLY A 56 -28.46 32.55 14.58
CA GLY A 56 -28.48 31.71 15.76
C GLY A 56 -27.10 31.73 16.42
N THR A 57 -26.54 30.58 16.79
CA THR A 57 -25.12 30.50 17.16
C THR A 57 -24.27 30.30 15.92
N MET A 58 -23.49 31.32 15.56
CA MET A 58 -22.53 31.33 14.47
C MET A 58 -21.15 30.93 14.95
N LYS A 59 -20.51 30.06 14.16
CA LYS A 59 -19.15 29.60 14.37
C LYS A 59 -18.28 30.08 13.23
N PHE A 60 -17.42 31.06 13.50
CA PHE A 60 -16.51 31.62 12.52
C PHE A 60 -15.15 30.92 12.59
N THR A 61 -14.66 30.50 11.44
CA THR A 61 -13.37 29.84 11.26
C THR A 61 -12.36 30.79 10.61
N ASN A 62 -11.13 30.31 10.39
CA ASN A 62 -10.06 31.14 9.83
C ASN A 62 -10.32 31.62 8.38
N ILE A 63 -11.21 30.96 7.63
CA ILE A 63 -11.61 31.41 6.27
C ILE A 63 -12.65 32.54 6.32
N ASP A 64 -13.46 32.58 7.37
CA ASP A 64 -14.54 33.55 7.51
C ASP A 64 -14.04 34.91 8.03
N LEU A 65 -12.84 34.93 8.65
CA LEU A 65 -12.30 36.08 9.38
C LEU A 65 -10.99 36.60 8.76
N PRO A 66 -10.71 37.92 8.85
CA PRO A 66 -11.54 38.95 9.48
C PRO A 66 -12.77 39.34 8.64
N GLY A 67 -13.82 39.83 9.31
CA GLY A 67 -15.04 40.30 8.66
C GLY A 67 -15.91 41.13 9.61
N GLU A 68 -17.03 41.63 9.12
CA GLU A 68 -17.95 42.44 9.92
C GLU A 68 -19.41 42.16 9.60
N TYR A 69 -20.27 42.31 10.62
CA TYR A 69 -21.70 42.45 10.37
C TYR A 69 -21.95 43.77 9.62
N GLN A 70 -22.86 43.74 8.65
CA GLN A 70 -23.21 44.91 7.83
C GLN A 70 -24.65 45.36 8.08
N SER A 71 -25.59 44.41 8.09
CA SER A 71 -27.02 44.69 8.23
C SER A 71 -27.75 43.55 8.93
N ILE A 72 -28.95 43.86 9.40
CA ILE A 72 -29.87 42.89 9.98
C ILE A 72 -31.31 43.25 9.60
N THR A 73 -32.05 42.23 9.19
CA THR A 73 -33.47 42.29 8.86
C THR A 73 -34.26 41.53 9.91
N VAL A 74 -35.31 42.14 10.45
CA VAL A 74 -36.29 41.48 11.32
C VAL A 74 -37.62 41.32 10.60
N PHE A 75 -38.29 40.19 10.81
CA PHE A 75 -39.64 39.93 10.33
C PHE A 75 -40.58 39.79 11.53
N VAL A 76 -41.69 40.52 11.51
CA VAL A 76 -42.63 40.65 12.63
C VAL A 76 -44.08 40.45 12.19
N ASP A 77 -44.96 40.14 13.13
CA ASP A 77 -46.39 40.32 12.91
C ASP A 77 -46.72 41.81 12.77
N PRO A 78 -47.47 42.23 11.73
CA PRO A 78 -47.94 43.59 11.61
C PRO A 78 -48.72 44.07 12.85
N ARG A 79 -48.55 45.36 13.16
CA ARG A 79 -49.26 46.07 14.23
C ARG A 79 -49.88 47.35 13.68
N ASP A 80 -50.89 47.84 14.37
CA ASP A 80 -51.60 49.10 14.09
C ASP A 80 -50.86 50.33 14.67
N TYR A 81 -49.69 50.12 15.26
CA TYR A 81 -48.81 51.15 15.79
C TYR A 81 -47.37 50.93 15.30
N VAL A 82 -46.56 51.99 15.39
CA VAL A 82 -45.14 51.97 15.00
C VAL A 82 -44.34 51.06 15.93
N GLN A 83 -43.56 50.15 15.36
CA GLN A 83 -42.65 49.27 16.10
C GLN A 83 -41.19 49.68 15.89
N SER A 84 -40.38 49.58 16.94
CA SER A 84 -38.96 49.92 17.01
C SER A 84 -38.15 48.64 17.15
N PHE A 85 -37.34 48.32 16.14
CA PHE A 85 -36.39 47.21 16.21
C PHE A 85 -35.08 47.69 16.84
N TYR A 86 -34.71 47.09 17.98
CA TYR A 86 -33.69 47.65 18.86
C TYR A 86 -32.61 46.62 19.19
N ASN A 87 -31.35 47.03 19.06
CA ASN A 87 -30.19 46.27 19.48
C ASN A 87 -29.87 46.61 20.94
N LEU A 88 -30.17 45.68 21.85
CA LEU A 88 -29.96 45.86 23.30
C LEU A 88 -28.47 45.86 23.66
N THR A 89 -27.65 45.08 22.96
CA THR A 89 -26.23 44.95 23.28
C THR A 89 -25.46 46.23 22.95
N GLN A 90 -25.73 46.84 21.80
CA GLN A 90 -25.07 48.07 21.36
C GLN A 90 -25.85 49.36 21.68
N GLY A 91 -27.10 49.23 22.14
CA GLY A 91 -27.86 50.35 22.69
C GLY A 91 -28.44 51.33 21.66
N TYR A 92 -28.80 50.86 20.46
CA TYR A 92 -29.36 51.73 19.41
C TYR A 92 -30.58 51.11 18.71
N GLU A 93 -31.41 51.97 18.13
CA GLU A 93 -32.50 51.56 17.26
C GLU A 93 -31.94 51.21 15.89
N VAL A 94 -32.15 49.97 15.47
CA VAL A 94 -31.71 49.47 14.18
C VAL A 94 -32.53 50.09 13.08
N CYS A 95 -33.87 50.03 13.21
CA CYS A 95 -34.79 50.67 12.29
C CYS A 95 -36.24 50.67 12.83
N THR A 96 -37.11 51.38 12.12
CA THR A 96 -38.54 51.55 12.45
C THR A 96 -39.41 50.75 11.49
N ILE A 97 -40.43 50.08 12.03
CA ILE A 97 -41.44 49.32 11.29
C ILE A 97 -42.76 50.10 11.38
N GLU A 98 -43.21 50.65 10.26
CA GLU A 98 -44.44 51.44 10.18
C GLU A 98 -45.70 50.58 10.40
N PRO A 99 -46.85 51.18 10.78
CA PRO A 99 -48.09 50.44 10.96
C PRO A 99 -48.47 49.63 9.72
N GLY A 100 -48.81 48.35 9.90
CA GLY A 100 -49.15 47.43 8.83
C GLY A 100 -47.96 46.73 8.16
N GLU A 101 -46.73 47.22 8.35
CA GLU A 101 -45.53 46.58 7.81
C GLU A 101 -45.12 45.33 8.60
N SER A 102 -44.43 44.42 7.91
CA SER A 102 -44.07 43.09 8.45
C SER A 102 -42.55 42.86 8.54
N SER A 103 -41.73 43.80 8.08
CA SER A 103 -40.28 43.67 8.16
C SER A 103 -39.58 45.01 8.16
N CYS A 104 -38.34 45.02 8.63
CA CYS A 104 -37.46 46.17 8.50
C CYS A 104 -35.99 45.73 8.50
N THR A 105 -35.17 46.42 7.72
CA THR A 105 -33.72 46.22 7.62
C THR A 105 -33.01 47.48 8.08
N GLY A 106 -31.98 47.32 8.90
CA GLY A 106 -31.13 48.43 9.32
C GLY A 106 -29.67 48.04 9.51
N PRO A 107 -28.80 49.01 9.83
CA PRO A 107 -27.38 48.76 10.03
C PRO A 107 -27.15 47.91 11.27
N PHE A 108 -26.25 46.94 11.14
CA PHE A 108 -25.69 46.19 12.26
C PHE A 108 -24.21 46.06 12.03
N SER A 109 -23.42 46.94 12.65
CA SER A 109 -21.97 47.00 12.46
C SER A 109 -21.25 46.45 13.68
N TYR A 110 -20.54 45.34 13.46
CA TYR A 110 -19.64 44.76 14.46
C TYR A 110 -18.54 43.95 13.74
N ALA A 111 -17.30 44.39 13.90
CA ALA A 111 -16.13 43.73 13.29
C ALA A 111 -15.60 42.60 14.17
N ILE A 112 -15.28 41.47 13.54
CA ILE A 112 -14.62 40.31 14.16
C ILE A 112 -13.25 40.14 13.50
N ASN A 113 -12.20 40.33 14.30
CA ASN A 113 -10.82 40.09 13.89
C ASN A 113 -10.44 38.61 14.09
N LYS A 114 -9.31 38.20 13.49
CA LYS A 114 -8.67 36.93 13.83
C LYS A 114 -8.27 36.89 15.31
N GLY A 115 -8.20 35.68 15.85
CA GLY A 115 -8.01 35.40 17.26
C GLY A 115 -9.07 34.42 17.74
N ASN A 116 -9.46 34.52 18.99
CA ASN A 116 -10.56 33.75 19.55
C ASN A 116 -11.49 34.60 20.40
N GLY A 117 -12.74 34.19 20.54
CA GLY A 117 -13.70 34.92 21.36
C GLY A 117 -15.14 34.50 21.20
N TYR A 118 -15.98 35.20 21.97
CA TYR A 118 -17.42 35.01 22.03
C TYR A 118 -18.10 36.34 22.25
N ILE A 119 -19.18 36.61 21.52
CA ILE A 119 -20.09 37.72 21.78
C ILE A 119 -21.53 37.31 21.48
N ALA A 120 -22.48 37.84 22.26
CA ALA A 120 -23.91 37.71 22.00
C ALA A 120 -24.54 39.08 21.80
N HIS A 121 -25.16 39.28 20.65
CA HIS A 121 -25.95 40.47 20.34
C HIS A 121 -27.43 40.18 20.57
N TYR A 122 -28.06 40.94 21.45
CA TYR A 122 -29.44 40.78 21.85
C TYR A 122 -30.32 41.81 21.17
N PHE A 123 -31.47 41.37 20.67
CA PHE A 123 -32.40 42.21 19.95
C PHE A 123 -33.84 42.01 20.44
N ILE A 124 -34.61 43.08 20.39
CA ILE A 124 -36.04 43.10 20.70
C ILE A 124 -36.79 44.01 19.73
N VAL A 125 -38.09 43.83 19.64
CA VAL A 125 -39.00 44.80 19.02
C VAL A 125 -39.92 45.35 20.10
N ARG A 126 -40.10 46.68 20.13
CA ARG A 126 -40.94 47.37 21.11
C ARG A 126 -41.81 48.44 20.46
N ASN A 127 -42.86 48.89 21.11
CA ASN A 127 -43.56 50.10 20.68
C ASN A 127 -42.80 51.38 21.11
N GLN A 128 -43.19 52.53 20.57
CA GLN A 128 -42.49 53.81 20.79
C GLN A 128 -42.42 54.23 22.27
N ASP A 129 -43.47 53.99 23.05
CA ASP A 129 -43.51 54.31 24.49
C ASP A 129 -42.85 53.25 25.38
N LYS A 130 -42.37 52.15 24.79
CA LYS A 130 -41.68 51.03 25.44
C LYS A 130 -42.53 50.24 26.45
N THR A 131 -43.85 50.36 26.40
CA THR A 131 -44.77 49.60 27.27
C THR A 131 -45.07 48.20 26.77
N LEU A 132 -44.89 47.94 25.46
CA LEU A 132 -45.07 46.63 24.83
C LEU A 132 -43.77 46.16 24.19
N THR A 133 -43.37 44.92 24.48
CA THR A 133 -42.14 44.32 23.96
C THR A 133 -42.39 42.92 23.42
N SER A 134 -41.62 42.52 22.40
CA SER A 134 -41.52 41.14 21.96
C SER A 134 -40.67 40.30 22.91
N ASN A 135 -40.64 38.99 22.67
CA ASN A 135 -39.54 38.17 23.15
C ASN A 135 -38.21 38.66 22.55
N GLN A 136 -37.13 38.45 23.30
CA GLN A 136 -35.77 38.72 22.86
C GLN A 136 -35.25 37.55 22.04
N PHE A 137 -34.46 37.84 21.01
CA PHE A 137 -33.59 36.86 20.36
C PHE A 137 -32.14 37.31 20.44
N GLU A 138 -31.23 36.40 20.12
CA GLU A 138 -29.80 36.67 20.11
C GLU A 138 -29.11 36.13 18.87
N ILE A 139 -28.02 36.80 18.51
CA ILE A 139 -27.03 36.31 17.56
C ILE A 139 -25.76 36.07 18.36
N ARG A 140 -25.36 34.81 18.50
CA ARG A 140 -24.09 34.46 19.17
C ARG A 140 -23.02 34.28 18.11
N SER A 141 -21.89 34.92 18.27
CA SER A 141 -20.73 34.79 17.40
C SER A 141 -19.61 34.19 18.22
N ILE A 142 -19.12 33.03 17.81
CA ILE A 142 -18.01 32.32 18.45
C ILE A 142 -16.93 32.11 17.39
N TRP A 143 -15.68 32.39 17.71
CA TRP A 143 -14.59 32.23 16.77
C TRP A 143 -13.32 31.72 17.44
N ASN A 144 -12.52 30.99 16.66
CA ASN A 144 -11.19 30.54 17.05
C ASN A 144 -10.31 30.37 15.80
N THR A 145 -9.21 31.12 15.73
CA THR A 145 -8.21 31.02 14.66
C THR A 145 -6.78 30.91 15.19
N ASP A 146 -6.57 30.91 16.50
CA ASP A 146 -5.24 30.97 17.14
C ASP A 146 -5.04 29.93 18.26
N LEU A 147 -6.10 29.41 18.88
CA LEU A 147 -6.02 28.26 19.79
C LEU A 147 -6.00 26.96 18.99
N ILE A 148 -4.89 26.75 18.29
CA ILE A 148 -4.66 25.61 17.38
C ILE A 148 -4.23 24.38 18.20
N PRO A 149 -4.74 23.17 17.91
CA PRO A 149 -4.30 21.95 18.57
C PRO A 149 -2.80 21.74 18.35
N LYS A 150 -2.11 21.16 19.34
CA LYS A 150 -0.67 20.90 19.30
C LYS A 150 -0.41 19.44 19.58
N ILE A 151 0.18 18.73 18.63
CA ILE A 151 0.65 17.36 18.84
C ILE A 151 1.95 17.43 19.62
N THR A 152 1.96 16.94 20.86
CA THR A 152 3.08 17.09 21.80
C THR A 152 4.04 15.91 21.78
N GLY A 153 3.60 14.75 21.28
CA GLY A 153 4.43 13.57 21.10
C GLY A 153 3.62 12.33 20.79
N TYR A 154 4.30 11.19 20.70
CA TYR A 154 3.68 9.88 20.50
C TYR A 154 4.52 8.77 21.16
N ASP A 155 3.89 7.65 21.48
CA ASP A 155 4.51 6.40 21.92
C ASP A 155 4.17 5.30 20.91
N TYR A 156 5.18 4.77 20.24
CA TYR A 156 5.02 3.75 19.20
C TYR A 156 5.59 2.41 19.65
N LYS A 157 4.77 1.37 19.55
CA LYS A 157 5.15 -0.02 19.84
C LYS A 157 5.09 -0.84 18.57
N GLU A 158 6.26 -1.13 18.00
CA GLU A 158 6.44 -1.90 16.77
C GLU A 158 5.84 -3.31 16.89
N GLU A 159 6.05 -3.99 18.03
CA GLU A 159 5.59 -5.36 18.29
C GLU A 159 4.08 -5.57 18.02
N ASN A 160 3.25 -4.61 18.45
CA ASN A 160 1.80 -4.67 18.31
C ASN A 160 1.29 -3.73 17.22
N LYS A 161 2.19 -3.10 16.45
CA LYS A 161 1.85 -2.08 15.44
C LYS A 161 0.92 -0.98 15.98
N SER A 162 1.05 -0.62 17.25
CA SER A 162 0.15 0.31 17.95
C SER A 162 0.84 1.63 18.25
N VAL A 163 0.12 2.74 18.09
CA VAL A 163 0.63 4.09 18.42
C VAL A 163 -0.34 4.79 19.38
N LEU A 164 0.18 5.40 20.44
CA LEU A 164 -0.51 6.43 21.21
C LEU A 164 0.02 7.80 20.81
N VAL A 165 -0.86 8.76 20.60
CA VAL A 165 -0.50 10.14 20.23
C VAL A 165 -1.09 11.11 21.23
N TYR A 166 -0.27 12.06 21.66
CA TYR A 166 -0.61 13.07 22.66
C TYR A 166 -0.84 14.42 21.99
N VAL A 167 -1.98 15.04 22.30
CA VAL A 167 -2.39 16.31 21.69
C VAL A 167 -2.92 17.22 22.78
N THR A 168 -2.44 18.46 22.84
CA THR A 168 -3.00 19.51 23.68
C THR A 168 -3.88 20.41 22.82
N GLN A 169 -5.13 20.61 23.21
CA GLN A 169 -6.04 21.60 22.63
C GLN A 169 -6.14 22.80 23.57
N PRO A 170 -5.44 23.92 23.29
CA PRO A 170 -5.57 25.13 24.09
C PRO A 170 -7.03 25.61 24.13
N GLY A 171 -7.51 26.01 25.31
CA GLY A 171 -8.88 26.48 25.51
C GLY A 171 -9.94 25.37 25.37
N ASN A 172 -9.57 24.12 25.60
CA ASN A 172 -10.52 23.01 25.55
C ASN A 172 -11.72 23.27 26.50
N GLY A 173 -12.93 23.07 26.00
CA GLY A 173 -14.17 23.33 26.75
C GLY A 173 -14.66 24.79 26.68
N ASN A 174 -13.89 25.70 26.07
CA ASN A 174 -14.30 27.09 25.94
C ASN A 174 -15.66 27.24 25.24
N TRP A 175 -16.41 28.23 25.73
CA TRP A 175 -17.74 28.60 25.25
C TRP A 175 -18.78 27.48 25.32
N ARG A 176 -18.77 26.72 26.43
CA ARG A 176 -19.64 25.55 26.69
C ARG A 176 -19.36 24.40 25.73
N ASP A 177 -18.11 23.95 25.72
CA ASP A 177 -17.64 22.80 24.93
C ASP A 177 -17.73 22.99 23.41
N VAL A 178 -17.75 24.24 22.94
CA VAL A 178 -17.74 24.54 21.51
C VAL A 178 -16.34 24.37 20.92
N LEU A 179 -15.30 24.75 21.67
CA LEU A 179 -13.90 24.49 21.30
C LEU A 179 -13.43 23.19 21.94
N MET A 180 -13.18 22.20 21.09
CA MET A 180 -12.64 20.91 21.47
C MET A 180 -11.75 20.37 20.35
N LEU A 181 -10.93 19.37 20.68
CA LEU A 181 -10.31 18.56 19.64
C LEU A 181 -11.42 17.73 18.95
N SER A 182 -11.51 17.84 17.63
CA SER A 182 -12.51 17.14 16.82
C SER A 182 -12.02 15.75 16.43
N LYS A 183 -10.82 15.67 15.87
CA LYS A 183 -10.25 14.41 15.38
C LYS A 183 -8.73 14.43 15.33
N LEU A 184 -8.16 13.23 15.30
CA LEU A 184 -6.75 12.98 15.02
C LEU A 184 -6.65 11.90 13.95
N GLU A 185 -5.88 12.17 12.91
CA GLU A 185 -5.76 11.32 11.72
C GLU A 185 -4.30 10.99 11.43
N ILE A 186 -4.04 9.84 10.79
CA ILE A 186 -2.77 9.55 10.11
C ILE A 186 -2.99 9.78 8.62
N LEU A 187 -2.12 10.59 8.02
CA LEU A 187 -2.07 10.84 6.59
C LEU A 187 -0.83 10.23 5.98
N ASP A 188 -0.97 9.81 4.72
CA ASP A 188 0.15 9.63 3.82
C ASP A 188 0.43 10.95 3.10
N THR A 189 1.63 11.49 3.25
CA THR A 189 2.05 12.72 2.59
C THR A 189 2.36 12.52 1.10
N ILE A 190 2.60 11.27 0.66
CA ILE A 190 2.83 10.95 -0.75
C ILE A 190 1.54 11.11 -1.54
N SER A 191 0.46 10.46 -1.11
CA SER A 191 -0.86 10.52 -1.76
C SER A 191 -1.75 11.67 -1.28
N ASN A 192 -1.39 12.31 -0.16
CA ASN A 192 -2.20 13.28 0.57
C ASN A 192 -3.57 12.73 1.02
N THR A 193 -3.65 11.42 1.31
CA THR A 193 -4.88 10.76 1.78
C THR A 193 -4.84 10.44 3.28
N VAL A 194 -6.00 10.52 3.94
CA VAL A 194 -6.17 10.00 5.30
C VAL A 194 -6.22 8.48 5.25
N LEU A 195 -5.31 7.83 5.96
CA LEU A 195 -5.25 6.37 6.06
C LEU A 195 -6.06 5.85 7.26
N LEU A 196 -5.91 6.50 8.41
CA LEU A 196 -6.55 6.08 9.66
C LEU A 196 -7.09 7.28 10.43
N THR A 197 -8.19 7.06 11.14
CA THR A 197 -8.71 7.99 12.16
C THR A 197 -8.51 7.35 13.53
N GLY A 198 -7.90 8.11 14.46
CA GLY A 198 -7.57 7.62 15.78
C GLY A 198 -8.80 7.48 16.67
N THR A 199 -8.74 6.55 17.61
CA THR A 199 -9.76 6.40 18.66
C THR A 199 -9.32 7.15 19.91
N LYS A 200 -10.18 8.01 20.46
CA LYS A 200 -9.89 8.73 21.71
C LYS A 200 -9.76 7.72 22.86
N ALA A 201 -8.56 7.61 23.42
CA ALA A 201 -8.25 6.71 24.53
C ALA A 201 -8.47 7.38 25.89
N ALA A 202 -8.07 8.65 26.02
CA ALA A 202 -8.21 9.41 27.25
C ALA A 202 -8.28 10.93 27.01
N MET A 203 -8.75 11.66 28.00
CA MET A 203 -8.77 13.13 28.01
C MET A 203 -8.63 13.63 29.46
N SER A 204 -7.78 14.64 29.68
CA SER A 204 -7.60 15.29 30.97
C SER A 204 -7.35 16.78 30.76
N GLY A 205 -8.33 17.62 31.12
CA GLY A 205 -8.24 19.06 30.87
C GLY A 205 -8.13 19.37 29.37
N GLU A 206 -7.02 19.97 28.97
CA GLU A 206 -6.71 20.31 27.56
C GLU A 206 -6.02 19.17 26.80
N ASP A 207 -5.58 18.13 27.50
CA ASP A 207 -4.77 17.06 26.91
C ASP A 207 -5.63 15.87 26.49
N TYR A 208 -5.37 15.38 25.29
CA TYR A 208 -6.00 14.25 24.64
C TYR A 208 -4.96 13.17 24.37
N THR A 209 -5.38 11.91 24.51
CA THR A 209 -4.64 10.75 24.03
C THR A 209 -5.49 9.99 23.04
N TYR A 210 -4.93 9.71 21.87
CA TYR A 210 -5.55 8.93 20.81
C TYR A 210 -4.72 7.69 20.51
N ALA A 211 -5.40 6.59 20.21
CA ALA A 211 -4.78 5.33 19.82
C ALA A 211 -5.01 5.05 18.33
N PHE A 212 -3.97 4.49 17.68
CA PHE A 212 -4.00 3.97 16.32
C PHE A 212 -3.51 2.53 16.28
N ASP A 213 -4.14 1.75 15.42
CA ASP A 213 -3.71 0.41 15.03
C ASP A 213 -3.22 0.46 13.57
N LEU A 214 -1.91 0.32 13.37
CA LEU A 214 -1.30 0.40 12.04
C LEU A 214 -1.47 -0.90 11.24
N SER A 215 -1.96 -1.99 11.84
CA SER A 215 -2.21 -3.24 11.12
C SER A 215 -3.32 -3.12 10.07
N ALA A 216 -4.18 -2.10 10.19
CA ALA A 216 -5.23 -1.80 9.24
C ALA A 216 -4.75 -1.03 8.00
N ILE A 217 -3.48 -0.60 7.93
CA ILE A 217 -2.94 0.07 6.76
C ILE A 217 -2.68 -0.99 5.67
N PRO A 218 -3.21 -0.80 4.44
CA PRO A 218 -2.95 -1.71 3.33
C PRO A 218 -1.47 -1.80 2.95
N GLU A 219 -1.17 -2.75 2.06
CA GLU A 219 0.15 -2.87 1.44
C GLU A 219 0.49 -1.61 0.62
N GLY A 220 1.74 -1.14 0.72
CA GLY A 220 2.20 0.05 0.01
C GLY A 220 3.41 0.73 0.61
N LYS A 221 3.83 1.83 -0.05
CA LYS A 221 4.87 2.75 0.44
C LYS A 221 4.19 4.01 0.94
N TYR A 222 4.49 4.39 2.17
CA TYR A 222 3.85 5.51 2.84
C TYR A 222 4.88 6.42 3.51
N ASP A 223 4.56 7.71 3.56
CA ASP A 223 5.24 8.66 4.45
C ASP A 223 4.21 9.26 5.41
N LEU A 224 4.23 8.77 6.66
CA LEU A 224 3.15 8.96 7.60
C LEU A 224 3.33 10.24 8.42
N THR A 225 2.24 10.98 8.57
CA THR A 225 2.16 12.20 9.40
C THR A 225 0.86 12.20 10.20
N PHE A 226 0.93 12.61 11.47
CA PHE A 226 -0.27 12.84 12.28
C PHE A 226 -0.87 14.20 11.97
N ARG A 227 -2.20 14.31 11.94
CA ARG A 227 -2.92 15.59 11.85
C ARG A 227 -4.01 15.70 12.89
N ALA A 228 -3.85 16.64 13.80
CA ALA A 228 -4.87 17.02 14.77
C ALA A 228 -5.76 18.10 14.15
N THR A 229 -7.08 18.04 14.40
CA THR A 229 -8.02 19.06 13.92
C THR A 229 -9.02 19.39 15.02
N ASP A 230 -9.21 20.67 15.31
CA ASP A 230 -10.20 21.15 16.27
C ASP A 230 -11.59 21.27 15.64
N THR A 231 -12.59 21.63 16.44
CA THR A 231 -13.96 21.81 15.95
C THR A 231 -14.13 23.03 15.02
N PHE A 232 -13.16 23.97 15.00
CA PHE A 232 -13.11 25.15 14.12
C PHE A 232 -12.27 24.92 12.85
N ASN A 233 -11.88 23.67 12.58
CA ASN A 233 -11.04 23.24 11.46
C ASN A 233 -9.61 23.79 11.48
N ASN A 234 -9.13 24.29 12.61
CA ASN A 234 -7.71 24.56 12.78
C ASN A 234 -6.98 23.22 12.93
N SER A 235 -5.83 23.10 12.28
CA SER A 235 -5.07 21.86 12.29
C SER A 235 -3.58 22.07 12.52
N SER A 236 -2.95 21.04 13.05
CA SER A 236 -1.49 20.92 13.15
C SER A 236 -1.06 19.53 12.74
N GLN A 237 0.21 19.42 12.35
CA GLN A 237 0.79 18.18 11.88
C GLN A 237 2.10 17.88 12.60
N LEU A 238 2.40 16.59 12.75
CA LEU A 238 3.66 16.08 13.28
C LEU A 238 4.13 14.91 12.41
N PRO A 239 5.30 15.02 11.75
CA PRO A 239 5.88 13.91 11.01
C PRO A 239 6.07 12.68 11.89
N PHE A 240 5.78 11.49 11.37
CA PHE A 240 5.90 10.24 12.10
C PHE A 240 7.05 9.37 11.57
N ARG A 241 6.82 8.66 10.46
CA ARG A 241 7.82 7.79 9.83
C ARG A 241 7.42 7.44 8.41
N SER A 242 8.40 7.09 7.60
CA SER A 242 8.16 6.34 6.37
C SER A 242 8.03 4.84 6.68
N LEU A 243 7.14 4.16 5.97
CA LEU A 243 6.79 2.76 6.18
C LEU A 243 6.59 2.07 4.83
N ILE A 244 7.17 0.88 4.69
CA ILE A 244 6.87 -0.03 3.58
C ILE A 244 6.16 -1.23 4.20
N ILE A 245 4.92 -1.46 3.78
CA ILE A 245 4.16 -2.66 4.13
C ILE A 245 4.14 -3.50 2.86
N ASP A 246 4.73 -4.68 2.92
CA ASP A 246 4.85 -5.60 1.79
C ASP A 246 4.53 -7.02 2.25
N ASN A 247 3.43 -7.58 1.76
CA ASN A 247 3.02 -8.96 2.03
C ASN A 247 2.92 -9.78 0.72
N SER A 248 3.46 -9.25 -0.38
CA SER A 248 3.38 -9.86 -1.70
C SER A 248 4.67 -10.61 -2.01
N PRO A 249 4.61 -11.91 -2.38
CA PRO A 249 5.81 -12.62 -2.79
C PRO A 249 6.42 -12.10 -4.09
N PRO A 250 7.75 -12.17 -4.25
CA PRO A 250 8.42 -11.73 -5.46
C PRO A 250 8.02 -12.58 -6.67
N SER A 251 7.97 -11.97 -7.85
CA SER A 251 7.65 -12.64 -9.12
C SER A 251 8.91 -13.20 -9.80
N ILE A 252 8.83 -14.44 -10.30
CA ILE A 252 9.93 -15.12 -11.01
C ILE A 252 9.58 -15.30 -12.49
N SER A 253 10.52 -15.00 -13.37
CA SER A 253 10.40 -15.22 -14.81
C SER A 253 11.64 -15.90 -15.39
N PHE A 254 11.42 -16.70 -16.43
CA PHE A 254 12.46 -17.47 -17.11
C PHE A 254 12.59 -16.99 -18.55
N SER A 255 13.82 -16.82 -18.99
CA SER A 255 14.16 -16.50 -20.37
C SER A 255 15.26 -17.41 -20.89
N TYR A 256 15.28 -17.60 -22.21
CA TYR A 256 16.30 -18.33 -22.93
C TYR A 256 16.65 -17.55 -24.19
N GLU A 257 17.94 -17.22 -24.37
CA GLU A 257 18.44 -16.38 -25.47
C GLU A 257 17.65 -15.06 -25.61
N GLY A 258 17.34 -14.43 -24.48
CA GLY A 258 16.61 -13.16 -24.41
C GLY A 258 15.11 -13.24 -24.72
N LYS A 259 14.54 -14.44 -24.90
CA LYS A 259 13.10 -14.66 -25.13
C LYS A 259 12.46 -15.39 -23.95
N PRO A 260 11.15 -15.23 -23.69
CA PRO A 260 10.47 -15.99 -22.64
C PRO A 260 10.63 -17.50 -22.84
N LEU A 261 11.12 -18.20 -21.81
CA LEU A 261 11.24 -19.66 -21.83
C LEU A 261 9.90 -20.26 -21.44
N LEU A 262 9.30 -21.01 -22.38
CA LEU A 262 8.02 -21.69 -22.18
C LEU A 262 8.24 -23.12 -21.69
N SER A 263 7.29 -23.66 -20.92
CA SER A 263 7.37 -25.06 -20.48
C SER A 263 7.38 -25.98 -21.69
N GLU A 264 8.08 -27.10 -21.55
CA GLU A 264 8.29 -28.12 -22.58
C GLU A 264 9.18 -27.69 -23.76
N SER A 265 9.80 -26.51 -23.70
CA SER A 265 10.76 -26.05 -24.72
C SER A 265 12.05 -26.87 -24.74
N THR A 266 12.80 -26.73 -25.82
CA THR A 266 14.15 -27.28 -25.96
C THR A 266 15.19 -26.21 -25.63
N VAL A 267 16.15 -26.56 -24.78
CA VAL A 267 17.24 -25.68 -24.33
C VAL A 267 18.56 -26.25 -24.79
N TYR A 268 19.38 -25.40 -25.43
CA TYR A 268 20.74 -25.74 -25.82
C TYR A 268 21.75 -25.08 -24.90
N GLY A 269 22.10 -25.78 -23.82
CA GLY A 269 22.96 -25.23 -22.77
C GLY A 269 22.21 -24.37 -21.75
N LEU A 270 22.48 -24.57 -20.46
CA LEU A 270 21.86 -23.80 -19.37
C LEU A 270 22.42 -22.38 -19.26
N GLU A 271 23.59 -22.09 -19.85
CA GLU A 271 24.24 -20.78 -19.75
C GLU A 271 23.43 -19.66 -20.43
N ASN A 272 22.50 -20.01 -21.31
CA ASN A 272 21.61 -19.06 -21.97
C ASN A 272 20.25 -18.95 -21.28
N ILE A 273 20.00 -19.74 -20.22
CA ILE A 273 18.87 -19.53 -19.32
C ILE A 273 19.20 -18.34 -18.43
N SER A 274 18.28 -17.38 -18.38
CA SER A 274 18.33 -16.26 -17.45
C SER A 274 17.04 -16.20 -16.66
N VAL A 275 17.18 -16.08 -15.35
CA VAL A 275 16.08 -15.99 -14.39
C VAL A 275 16.02 -14.57 -13.84
N ALA A 276 14.90 -13.90 -14.01
CA ALA A 276 14.68 -12.57 -13.43
C ALA A 276 13.69 -12.66 -12.28
N VAL A 277 13.99 -11.94 -11.21
CA VAL A 277 13.13 -11.79 -10.03
C VAL A 277 12.78 -10.32 -9.88
N SER A 278 11.50 -10.03 -9.69
CA SER A 278 11.02 -8.67 -9.49
C SER A 278 9.98 -8.60 -8.40
N ASP A 279 10.07 -7.57 -7.57
CA ASP A 279 9.06 -7.21 -6.59
C ASP A 279 8.74 -5.70 -6.71
N ALA A 280 7.49 -5.32 -6.41
CA ALA A 280 7.02 -3.94 -6.57
C ALA A 280 7.41 -3.03 -5.39
N LEU A 281 7.51 -3.58 -4.18
CA LEU A 281 7.60 -2.82 -2.95
C LEU A 281 8.92 -3.02 -2.22
N SER A 282 9.50 -4.21 -2.29
CA SER A 282 10.77 -4.56 -1.68
C SER A 282 11.81 -4.99 -2.72
N LYS A 283 13.06 -5.16 -2.27
CA LYS A 283 14.09 -5.77 -3.12
C LYS A 283 13.99 -7.29 -2.99
N SER A 284 14.23 -7.99 -4.07
CA SER A 284 14.11 -9.44 -4.13
C SER A 284 15.34 -10.10 -4.73
N LYS A 285 15.57 -11.36 -4.31
CA LYS A 285 16.71 -12.17 -4.75
C LYS A 285 16.34 -13.64 -4.83
N ILE A 286 17.12 -14.39 -5.59
CA ILE A 286 17.01 -15.85 -5.62
C ILE A 286 17.64 -16.42 -4.36
N SER A 287 16.89 -17.26 -3.65
CA SER A 287 17.37 -17.99 -2.48
C SER A 287 17.89 -19.38 -2.84
N GLN A 288 17.31 -20.02 -3.86
CA GLN A 288 17.64 -21.39 -4.25
C GLN A 288 17.31 -21.68 -5.70
N MET A 289 18.15 -22.48 -6.37
CA MET A 289 17.86 -23.12 -7.66
C MET A 289 18.11 -24.63 -7.56
N VAL A 290 17.14 -25.45 -7.94
CA VAL A 290 17.26 -26.92 -7.95
C VAL A 290 16.90 -27.44 -9.33
N LEU A 291 17.75 -28.29 -9.89
CA LEU A 291 17.49 -28.99 -11.15
C LEU A 291 17.09 -30.43 -10.85
N GLN A 292 15.92 -30.83 -11.36
CA GLN A 292 15.32 -32.13 -11.10
C GLN A 292 14.97 -32.87 -12.39
N GLY A 293 15.01 -34.20 -12.36
CA GLY A 293 14.57 -35.05 -13.47
C GLY A 293 15.67 -35.35 -14.48
N GLY A 294 15.34 -35.31 -15.77
CA GLY A 294 16.23 -35.78 -16.83
C GLY A 294 16.37 -37.31 -16.89
N PRO A 295 17.20 -37.83 -17.80
CA PRO A 295 17.34 -39.27 -18.04
C PRO A 295 17.83 -40.08 -16.84
N ALA A 296 18.53 -39.45 -15.91
CA ALA A 296 19.10 -40.08 -14.71
C ALA A 296 18.28 -39.80 -13.43
N SER A 297 17.16 -39.07 -13.52
CA SER A 297 16.40 -38.60 -12.36
C SER A 297 17.26 -37.81 -11.37
N ASP A 298 18.02 -36.85 -11.88
CA ASP A 298 18.88 -35.96 -11.09
C ASP A 298 18.05 -35.12 -10.10
N ASP A 299 18.65 -34.76 -8.97
CA ASP A 299 18.11 -33.80 -8.00
C ASP A 299 19.29 -33.03 -7.39
N VAL A 300 19.62 -31.88 -8.00
CA VAL A 300 20.87 -31.17 -7.74
C VAL A 300 20.60 -29.70 -7.50
N GLU A 301 21.12 -29.17 -6.39
CA GLU A 301 21.14 -27.73 -6.12
C GLU A 301 22.21 -27.04 -6.98
N LEU A 302 21.80 -25.99 -7.69
CA LEU A 302 22.67 -25.23 -8.57
C LEU A 302 23.16 -23.96 -7.86
N GLY A 303 24.46 -23.67 -8.01
CA GLY A 303 24.94 -22.30 -7.82
C GLY A 303 24.43 -21.38 -8.94
N PHE A 304 24.51 -20.07 -8.75
CA PHE A 304 24.07 -19.10 -9.74
C PHE A 304 24.91 -17.81 -9.67
N THR A 305 25.02 -17.11 -10.79
CA THR A 305 25.69 -15.80 -10.89
C THR A 305 24.66 -14.69 -11.05
N HIS A 306 24.82 -13.61 -10.30
CA HIS A 306 24.03 -12.39 -10.47
C HIS A 306 24.70 -11.52 -11.55
N ASN A 307 23.96 -11.24 -12.62
CA ASN A 307 24.42 -10.54 -13.79
C ASN A 307 24.27 -9.02 -13.61
N THR A 308 24.97 -8.22 -14.42
CA THR A 308 24.92 -6.75 -14.37
C THR A 308 23.55 -6.17 -14.73
N ASP A 309 22.74 -6.93 -15.46
CA ASP A 309 21.36 -6.58 -15.82
C ASP A 309 20.32 -6.90 -14.73
N GLY A 310 20.76 -7.44 -13.58
CA GLY A 310 19.90 -7.84 -12.46
C GLY A 310 19.33 -9.26 -12.57
N SER A 311 19.61 -9.98 -13.65
CA SER A 311 19.18 -11.37 -13.82
C SER A 311 20.15 -12.36 -13.18
N TYR A 312 19.74 -13.62 -13.08
CA TYR A 312 20.53 -14.70 -12.52
C TYR A 312 20.72 -15.81 -13.56
N THR A 313 21.95 -16.27 -13.72
CA THR A 313 22.28 -17.41 -14.58
C THR A 313 22.63 -18.62 -13.72
N PRO A 314 21.98 -19.78 -13.91
CA PRO A 314 22.36 -21.01 -13.21
C PRO A 314 23.76 -21.45 -13.64
N LEU A 315 24.57 -21.87 -12.68
CA LEU A 315 25.86 -22.50 -12.95
C LEU A 315 25.64 -23.91 -13.46
N TYR A 316 26.53 -24.32 -14.35
CA TYR A 316 26.38 -25.51 -15.19
C TYR A 316 26.90 -26.77 -14.50
N PRO A 317 26.03 -27.72 -14.09
CA PRO A 317 26.48 -29.06 -13.73
C PRO A 317 26.72 -29.88 -15.01
N ARG A 318 27.39 -31.03 -14.89
CA ARG A 318 27.44 -32.00 -16.00
C ARG A 318 26.09 -32.69 -16.11
N LEU A 319 25.44 -32.59 -17.27
CA LEU A 319 24.11 -33.15 -17.53
C LEU A 319 24.11 -34.09 -18.72
N PHE A 320 23.27 -35.10 -18.65
CA PHE A 320 23.01 -35.99 -19.78
C PHE A 320 21.91 -35.39 -20.68
N PRO A 321 22.06 -35.44 -22.01
CA PRO A 321 21.03 -34.96 -22.94
C PRO A 321 19.73 -35.73 -22.78
N SER A 322 18.60 -35.07 -23.04
CA SER A 322 17.29 -35.69 -23.15
C SER A 322 17.29 -36.67 -24.34
N LEU A 323 17.20 -37.98 -24.09
CA LEU A 323 17.20 -38.98 -25.17
C LEU A 323 15.79 -39.24 -25.71
N ASP A 324 14.79 -39.11 -24.85
CA ASP A 324 13.37 -39.10 -25.20
C ASP A 324 12.74 -37.75 -24.87
N GLU A 325 12.32 -37.02 -25.92
CA GLU A 325 11.65 -35.73 -25.82
C GLU A 325 10.33 -35.75 -25.01
N LYS A 326 9.79 -36.92 -24.67
CA LYS A 326 8.57 -37.03 -23.86
C LYS A 326 8.86 -37.34 -22.39
N THR A 327 9.91 -38.10 -22.09
CA THR A 327 10.15 -38.63 -20.73
C THR A 327 11.37 -38.02 -20.06
N ASP A 328 12.43 -37.72 -20.79
CA ASP A 328 13.73 -37.32 -20.25
C ASP A 328 13.88 -35.79 -20.10
N LYS A 329 12.92 -35.12 -19.46
CA LYS A 329 12.96 -33.66 -19.29
C LYS A 329 13.48 -33.24 -17.93
N TYR A 330 14.21 -32.13 -17.90
CA TYR A 330 14.64 -31.48 -16.67
C TYR A 330 13.59 -30.46 -16.23
N THR A 331 13.48 -30.27 -14.92
CA THR A 331 12.68 -29.23 -14.28
C THR A 331 13.60 -28.37 -13.42
N LEU A 332 13.74 -27.10 -13.77
CA LEU A 332 14.43 -26.13 -12.94
C LEU A 332 13.42 -25.47 -12.00
N VAL A 333 13.59 -25.68 -10.70
CA VAL A 333 12.81 -25.06 -9.63
C VAL A 333 13.62 -23.91 -9.05
N VAL A 334 13.03 -22.72 -9.01
CA VAL A 334 13.65 -21.52 -8.45
C VAL A 334 12.80 -21.02 -7.31
N LYS A 335 13.45 -20.70 -6.19
CA LYS A 335 12.85 -19.98 -5.07
C LYS A 335 13.44 -18.60 -4.96
N ALA A 336 12.60 -17.62 -4.66
CA ALA A 336 12.99 -16.26 -4.40
C ALA A 336 12.44 -15.80 -3.05
N ILE A 337 13.15 -14.85 -2.45
CA ILE A 337 12.77 -14.20 -1.21
C ILE A 337 12.98 -12.70 -1.37
N ASP A 338 12.12 -11.91 -0.75
CA ASP A 338 12.26 -10.47 -0.69
C ASP A 338 12.77 -9.98 0.67
N ASP A 339 13.05 -8.67 0.78
CA ASP A 339 13.51 -8.06 2.03
C ASP A 339 12.41 -8.00 3.12
N ALA A 340 11.13 -8.19 2.76
CA ALA A 340 10.01 -8.31 3.68
C ALA A 340 9.81 -9.75 4.22
N GLY A 341 10.54 -10.72 3.67
CA GLY A 341 10.50 -12.13 4.06
C GLY A 341 9.45 -12.95 3.31
N ASN A 342 8.81 -12.41 2.27
CA ASN A 342 7.88 -13.18 1.45
C ASN A 342 8.65 -14.08 0.48
N GLU A 343 8.21 -15.33 0.36
CA GLU A 343 8.86 -16.34 -0.47
C GLU A 343 7.96 -16.75 -1.65
N SER A 344 8.58 -16.97 -2.81
CA SER A 344 7.91 -17.54 -3.97
C SER A 344 8.72 -18.69 -4.57
N SER A 345 8.02 -19.58 -5.27
CA SER A 345 8.62 -20.73 -5.96
C SER A 345 8.00 -20.89 -7.33
N LYS A 346 8.84 -21.04 -8.35
CA LYS A 346 8.40 -21.28 -9.72
C LYS A 346 9.29 -22.31 -10.40
N SER A 347 8.69 -23.15 -11.22
CA SER A 347 9.40 -24.19 -11.96
C SER A 347 9.23 -24.03 -13.46
N ILE A 348 10.25 -24.42 -14.21
CA ILE A 348 10.21 -24.52 -15.68
C ILE A 348 10.73 -25.89 -16.12
N ARG A 349 9.97 -26.58 -16.96
CA ARG A 349 10.33 -27.89 -17.51
C ARG A 349 10.80 -27.76 -18.95
N PHE A 350 11.91 -28.38 -19.32
CA PHE A 350 12.49 -28.31 -20.65
C PHE A 350 13.27 -29.58 -21.01
N ALA A 351 13.41 -29.84 -22.31
CA ALA A 351 14.35 -30.83 -22.82
C ALA A 351 15.72 -30.18 -23.00
N TYR A 352 16.79 -30.87 -22.61
CA TYR A 352 18.15 -30.35 -22.65
C TYR A 352 18.98 -31.09 -23.71
N TYR A 353 19.64 -30.33 -24.59
CA TYR A 353 20.59 -30.86 -25.55
C TYR A 353 21.87 -30.03 -25.53
N PRO A 354 23.06 -30.62 -25.44
CA PRO A 354 24.29 -29.86 -25.58
C PRO A 354 24.41 -29.33 -27.02
N LYS A 355 24.95 -28.12 -27.18
CA LYS A 355 25.16 -27.49 -28.51
C LYS A 355 26.00 -28.35 -29.45
N ASN A 356 26.91 -29.15 -28.89
CA ASN A 356 27.81 -30.04 -29.63
C ASN A 356 27.52 -31.51 -29.26
N LEU A 357 26.33 -32.02 -29.58
CA LEU A 357 25.99 -33.42 -29.36
C LEU A 357 26.45 -34.28 -30.55
N ILE A 358 27.43 -35.16 -30.33
CA ILE A 358 27.67 -36.28 -31.24
C ILE A 358 26.81 -37.45 -30.76
N VAL A 359 25.71 -37.72 -31.47
CA VAL A 359 24.89 -38.91 -31.23
C VAL A 359 25.54 -40.08 -31.94
N LEU A 360 25.98 -41.07 -31.16
CA LEU A 360 26.40 -42.36 -31.67
C LEU A 360 25.17 -43.24 -31.83
N ASP A 361 25.07 -43.94 -32.95
CA ASP A 361 24.05 -44.98 -33.11
C ASP A 361 24.16 -46.00 -31.98
N LYS A 362 23.01 -46.56 -31.56
CA LYS A 362 22.98 -47.58 -30.51
C LYS A 362 23.91 -48.74 -30.87
N LEU A 363 25.01 -48.87 -30.13
CA LEU A 363 25.99 -49.93 -30.30
C LEU A 363 25.52 -51.18 -29.57
N ASN A 364 25.00 -52.15 -30.32
CA ASN A 364 24.73 -53.48 -29.79
C ASN A 364 26.02 -54.31 -29.86
N THR A 365 26.49 -54.77 -28.70
CA THR A 365 27.65 -55.66 -28.60
C THR A 365 27.39 -56.78 -27.62
N LEU A 366 28.21 -57.83 -27.67
CA LEU A 366 28.15 -58.91 -26.70
C LEU A 366 28.74 -58.45 -25.37
N ALA A 367 28.26 -59.03 -24.26
CA ALA A 367 28.72 -58.74 -22.91
C ALA A 367 30.13 -59.30 -22.64
N VAL A 368 31.13 -58.82 -23.37
CA VAL A 368 32.52 -59.28 -23.32
C VAL A 368 33.45 -58.09 -23.12
N ASN A 369 34.37 -58.20 -22.16
CA ASN A 369 35.30 -57.14 -21.78
C ASN A 369 36.56 -57.01 -22.66
N LYS A 370 36.44 -57.33 -23.94
CA LYS A 370 37.53 -57.22 -24.91
C LYS A 370 36.96 -56.75 -26.24
N PRO A 371 37.75 -56.05 -27.07
CA PRO A 371 37.29 -55.68 -28.39
C PRO A 371 36.96 -56.94 -29.19
N LEU A 372 35.76 -56.98 -29.75
CA LEU A 372 35.35 -58.01 -30.70
C LEU A 372 35.51 -57.42 -32.08
N ASN A 373 36.03 -58.20 -33.03
CA ASN A 373 36.19 -57.77 -34.41
C ASN A 373 35.23 -58.57 -35.31
N LEU A 374 34.73 -57.92 -36.35
CA LEU A 374 34.06 -58.55 -37.48
C LEU A 374 35.06 -59.41 -38.26
N SER A 375 34.56 -60.29 -39.13
CA SER A 375 35.42 -61.08 -40.04
C SER A 375 36.27 -60.20 -40.98
N SER A 376 35.87 -58.95 -41.20
CA SER A 376 36.63 -57.92 -41.92
C SER A 376 37.82 -57.35 -41.14
N GLY A 377 37.95 -57.67 -39.84
CA GLY A 377 38.99 -57.14 -38.95
C GLY A 377 38.61 -55.82 -38.25
N GLU A 378 37.49 -55.20 -38.62
CA GLU A 378 37.00 -53.98 -37.95
C GLU A 378 36.36 -54.28 -36.59
N PRO A 379 36.47 -53.40 -35.58
CA PRO A 379 35.82 -53.63 -34.29
C PRO A 379 34.29 -53.58 -34.41
N LEU A 380 33.61 -54.46 -33.68
CA LEU A 380 32.16 -54.67 -33.69
C LEU A 380 31.39 -53.47 -33.13
N ALA A 381 31.92 -52.84 -32.08
CA ALA A 381 31.35 -51.65 -31.46
C ALA A 381 32.39 -50.54 -31.43
N VAL A 382 32.05 -49.43 -32.09
CA VAL A 382 32.97 -48.34 -32.34
C VAL A 382 32.30 -47.00 -32.10
N LEU A 383 33.02 -46.09 -31.46
CA LEU A 383 32.69 -44.67 -31.48
C LEU A 383 33.14 -44.11 -32.82
N LYS A 384 32.21 -43.53 -33.58
CA LYS A 384 32.51 -42.76 -34.79
C LYS A 384 32.29 -41.28 -34.49
N ALA A 385 33.35 -40.50 -34.55
CA ALA A 385 33.23 -39.05 -34.46
C ALA A 385 32.85 -38.50 -35.85
N SER A 386 31.74 -37.77 -35.95
CA SER A 386 31.45 -36.92 -37.11
C SER A 386 32.43 -35.75 -37.18
N GLN A 387 32.46 -35.03 -38.32
CA GLN A 387 33.31 -33.85 -38.49
C GLN A 387 33.15 -32.83 -37.36
N LEU A 388 34.16 -32.74 -36.49
CA LEU A 388 34.23 -31.76 -35.41
C LEU A 388 34.75 -30.43 -35.96
N ARG A 389 34.00 -29.35 -35.73
CA ARG A 389 34.37 -28.00 -36.19
C ARG A 389 34.81 -27.14 -35.01
N ARG A 390 35.88 -26.37 -35.20
CA ARG A 390 36.29 -25.30 -34.29
C ARG A 390 35.33 -24.11 -34.41
N ASN A 391 35.44 -23.16 -33.47
CA ASN A 391 34.66 -21.93 -33.44
C ASN A 391 34.83 -21.05 -34.70
N ASP A 392 35.94 -21.21 -35.44
CA ASP A 392 36.23 -20.52 -36.70
C ASP A 392 35.67 -21.24 -37.94
N GLY A 393 34.97 -22.36 -37.77
CA GLY A 393 34.41 -23.17 -38.85
C GLY A 393 35.39 -24.16 -39.49
N SER A 394 36.66 -24.18 -39.08
CA SER A 394 37.66 -25.15 -39.55
C SER A 394 37.46 -26.53 -38.90
N LEU A 395 37.89 -27.59 -39.59
CA LEU A 395 37.86 -28.95 -39.04
C LEU A 395 38.95 -29.13 -37.97
N ALA A 396 38.58 -29.70 -36.83
CA ALA A 396 39.51 -30.14 -35.79
C ALA A 396 40.34 -31.33 -36.31
N LYS A 397 41.66 -31.32 -36.06
CA LYS A 397 42.61 -32.29 -36.61
C LYS A 397 43.60 -32.74 -35.54
N GLY A 398 44.19 -33.93 -35.71
CA GLY A 398 45.17 -34.49 -34.79
C GLY A 398 44.60 -34.87 -33.41
N VAL A 399 45.47 -35.07 -32.43
CA VAL A 399 45.12 -35.53 -31.09
C VAL A 399 44.33 -34.47 -30.33
N GLN A 400 43.11 -34.83 -29.94
CA GLN A 400 42.19 -34.03 -29.15
C GLN A 400 42.01 -34.65 -27.76
N THR A 401 41.90 -33.79 -26.76
CA THR A 401 41.54 -34.19 -25.40
C THR A 401 40.02 -34.23 -25.29
N ALA A 402 39.48 -35.38 -24.91
CA ALA A 402 38.06 -35.56 -24.63
C ALA A 402 37.85 -36.06 -23.20
N LEU A 403 36.69 -35.76 -22.63
CA LEU A 403 36.24 -36.30 -21.37
C LEU A 403 35.13 -37.29 -21.65
N ILE A 404 35.30 -38.52 -21.20
CA ILE A 404 34.26 -39.53 -21.25
C ILE A 404 33.64 -39.70 -19.87
N THR A 405 32.31 -39.65 -19.80
CA THR A 405 31.56 -39.82 -18.55
C THR A 405 30.51 -40.91 -18.74
N VAL A 406 30.49 -41.89 -17.84
CA VAL A 406 29.43 -42.93 -17.81
C VAL A 406 28.34 -42.50 -16.85
N ARG A 407 27.09 -42.64 -17.26
CA ARG A 407 25.92 -42.28 -16.45
C ARG A 407 25.88 -43.13 -15.18
N GLY A 408 25.52 -42.53 -14.05
CA GLY A 408 25.56 -43.20 -12.73
C GLY A 408 24.66 -44.42 -12.59
N ASP A 409 23.54 -44.44 -13.30
CA ASP A 409 22.55 -45.54 -13.36
C ASP A 409 22.87 -46.60 -14.44
N SER A 410 24.02 -46.49 -15.12
CA SER A 410 24.44 -47.46 -16.14
C SER A 410 24.65 -48.85 -15.54
N ALA A 411 24.21 -49.89 -16.24
CA ALA A 411 24.29 -51.26 -15.73
C ALA A 411 25.73 -51.81 -15.65
N PHE A 412 26.68 -51.26 -16.40
CA PHE A 412 28.07 -51.71 -16.46
C PHE A 412 29.05 -50.58 -16.82
N PRO A 413 30.33 -50.66 -16.42
CA PRO A 413 31.39 -49.77 -16.89
C PRO A 413 31.68 -49.95 -18.38
N ILE A 414 32.31 -48.97 -19.02
CA ILE A 414 32.81 -49.08 -20.41
C ILE A 414 34.34 -49.05 -20.44
N SER A 415 34.93 -49.66 -21.46
CA SER A 415 36.35 -49.58 -21.76
C SER A 415 36.56 -48.92 -23.12
N VAL A 416 37.33 -47.83 -23.13
CA VAL A 416 37.66 -47.04 -24.33
C VAL A 416 39.12 -46.60 -24.29
N ILE A 417 39.88 -46.82 -25.38
CA ILE A 417 41.30 -46.41 -25.49
C ILE A 417 42.12 -46.86 -24.25
N GLY A 418 41.90 -48.10 -23.80
CA GLY A 418 42.58 -48.66 -22.63
C GLY A 418 42.15 -48.11 -21.26
N ASN A 419 41.17 -47.20 -21.21
CA ASN A 419 40.61 -46.65 -19.98
C ASN A 419 39.31 -47.34 -19.61
N LEU A 420 39.26 -47.95 -18.42
CA LEU A 420 38.04 -48.44 -17.79
C LEU A 420 37.34 -47.27 -17.08
N VAL A 421 36.08 -47.00 -17.41
CA VAL A 421 35.28 -45.89 -16.84
C VAL A 421 34.03 -46.47 -16.19
N SER A 422 33.90 -46.26 -14.88
CA SER A 422 32.81 -46.80 -14.06
C SER A 422 31.54 -45.93 -14.12
N PRO A 423 30.34 -46.46 -13.84
CA PRO A 423 29.14 -45.64 -13.69
C PRO A 423 29.36 -44.47 -12.72
N GLY A 424 29.07 -43.24 -13.16
CA GLY A 424 29.29 -42.00 -12.42
C GLY A 424 30.71 -41.44 -12.50
N GLU A 425 31.64 -42.15 -13.14
CA GLU A 425 33.03 -41.73 -13.29
C GLU A 425 33.23 -40.94 -14.59
N THR A 426 34.08 -39.90 -14.52
CA THR A 426 34.60 -39.17 -15.67
C THR A 426 36.10 -39.44 -15.82
N LYS A 427 36.56 -39.79 -17.03
CA LYS A 427 37.99 -39.89 -17.36
C LYS A 427 38.36 -39.05 -18.57
N GLU A 428 39.60 -38.55 -18.56
CA GLU A 428 40.21 -37.93 -19.73
C GLU A 428 40.74 -39.01 -20.68
N ILE A 429 40.45 -38.85 -21.97
CA ILE A 429 40.91 -39.71 -23.06
C ILE A 429 41.45 -38.86 -24.19
N GLN A 430 42.39 -39.41 -24.96
CA GLN A 430 42.97 -38.76 -26.13
C GLN A 430 42.47 -39.44 -27.41
N ILE A 431 41.81 -38.67 -28.27
CA ILE A 431 41.24 -39.14 -29.53
C ILE A 431 41.98 -38.44 -30.68
N ASP A 432 42.65 -39.22 -31.54
CA ASP A 432 43.31 -38.67 -32.74
C ASP A 432 42.32 -38.55 -33.91
N LEU A 433 41.98 -37.31 -34.29
CA LEU A 433 41.11 -36.97 -35.41
C LEU A 433 41.76 -37.11 -36.80
N GLY A 434 43.04 -37.50 -36.85
CA GLY A 434 43.78 -37.67 -38.09
C GLY A 434 44.05 -36.35 -38.83
N SER A 435 44.65 -36.46 -40.02
CA SER A 435 45.14 -35.32 -40.81
C SER A 435 44.05 -34.56 -41.57
N VAL A 436 42.92 -35.22 -41.84
CA VAL A 436 41.81 -34.70 -42.66
C VAL A 436 40.60 -34.33 -41.79
N GLY A 437 40.56 -34.74 -40.52
CA GLY A 437 39.46 -34.46 -39.60
C GLY A 437 38.21 -35.30 -39.87
N ASN A 438 38.37 -36.49 -40.47
CA ASN A 438 37.26 -37.40 -40.82
C ASN A 438 37.56 -38.84 -40.40
N ASP A 439 36.52 -39.54 -39.93
CA ASP A 439 36.45 -40.98 -39.67
C ASP A 439 37.42 -41.55 -38.64
N VAL A 440 37.36 -41.06 -37.39
CA VAL A 440 37.96 -41.79 -36.26
C VAL A 440 37.05 -42.92 -35.83
N VAL A 441 37.60 -44.12 -35.80
CA VAL A 441 36.95 -45.32 -35.31
C VAL A 441 37.63 -45.73 -34.00
N VAL A 442 36.99 -45.47 -32.87
CA VAL A 442 37.52 -45.84 -31.55
C VAL A 442 36.77 -47.07 -31.04
N PRO A 443 37.43 -48.21 -30.79
CA PRO A 443 36.77 -49.38 -30.21
C PRO A 443 36.21 -49.06 -28.82
N ILE A 444 34.96 -49.44 -28.57
CA ILE A 444 34.31 -49.35 -27.26
C ILE A 444 33.61 -50.65 -26.93
N PHE A 445 33.78 -51.13 -25.70
CA PHE A 445 33.20 -52.40 -25.24
C PHE A 445 32.94 -52.36 -23.73
N PRO A 446 32.12 -53.27 -23.19
CA PRO A 446 31.89 -53.38 -21.75
C PRO A 446 33.21 -53.49 -20.98
N GLY A 447 33.31 -52.85 -19.82
CA GLY A 447 34.47 -52.97 -18.94
C GLY A 447 34.54 -54.31 -18.20
N VAL A 448 33.41 -55.01 -18.11
CA VAL A 448 33.24 -56.30 -17.44
C VAL A 448 32.45 -57.26 -18.32
N SER A 449 32.80 -58.55 -18.26
CA SER A 449 32.10 -59.60 -19.02
C SER A 449 30.87 -60.09 -18.26
N GLY A 450 29.83 -60.51 -19.01
CA GLY A 450 28.67 -61.23 -18.47
C GLY A 450 27.53 -60.37 -17.92
N VAL A 451 27.63 -59.03 -17.97
CA VAL A 451 26.56 -58.13 -17.54
C VAL A 451 25.67 -57.75 -18.73
N VAL A 452 24.37 -57.97 -18.60
CA VAL A 452 23.35 -57.58 -19.59
C VAL A 452 22.67 -56.31 -19.12
N GLY A 453 22.50 -55.33 -20.02
CA GLY A 453 21.83 -54.07 -19.73
C GLY A 453 22.18 -53.01 -20.76
N ALA A 454 22.01 -51.74 -20.38
CA ALA A 454 22.46 -50.60 -21.15
C ALA A 454 23.43 -49.76 -20.32
N SER A 455 24.42 -49.16 -20.99
CA SER A 455 25.32 -48.17 -20.40
C SER A 455 25.21 -46.87 -21.20
N GLY A 456 24.70 -45.82 -20.57
CA GLY A 456 24.68 -44.49 -21.14
C GLY A 456 26.01 -43.80 -20.89
N PHE A 457 26.58 -43.15 -21.90
CA PHE A 457 27.80 -42.37 -21.74
C PHE A 457 27.78 -41.15 -22.65
N ILE A 458 28.55 -40.14 -22.27
CA ILE A 458 28.78 -38.94 -23.07
C ILE A 458 30.28 -38.77 -23.30
N VAL A 459 30.63 -38.30 -24.49
CA VAL A 459 31.98 -37.87 -24.83
C VAL A 459 31.92 -36.39 -25.14
N GLU A 460 32.66 -35.60 -24.37
CA GLU A 460 32.70 -34.15 -24.50
C GLU A 460 34.11 -33.71 -24.87
N PHE A 461 34.24 -32.74 -25.78
CA PHE A 461 35.51 -32.11 -26.14
C PHE A 461 35.52 -30.69 -25.57
N PRO A 462 36.15 -30.46 -24.40
CA PRO A 462 36.09 -29.14 -23.73
C PRO A 462 36.70 -28.04 -24.58
N GLN A 463 37.75 -28.38 -25.34
CA GLN A 463 38.39 -27.50 -26.31
C GLN A 463 38.85 -28.33 -27.51
N LEU A 464 38.48 -27.89 -28.71
CA LEU A 464 38.99 -28.43 -29.96
C LEU A 464 40.23 -27.64 -30.38
N LYS A 465 41.38 -28.30 -30.44
CA LYS A 465 42.66 -27.75 -30.89
C LYS A 465 42.84 -27.82 -32.38
#